data_AF-A0A194V8V9-F1
#
_entry.id   AF-A0A194V8V9-F1
#
_cell.length_a   1.000
_cell.length_b   1.000
_cell.length_c   1.000
_cell.angle_alpha   90.00
_cell.angle_beta   90.00
_cell.angle_gamma   90.00
#
_symmetry.space_group_name_H-M   'P 1'
#
loop_
_entity.id
_entity.type
_entity.pdbx_description
1 polymer ?
#
loop_
_entity_poly.entity_id
_entity_poly.type
_entity_poly.pdbx_seq_one_letter_code
_entity_poly.pdbx_strand_id
1 'polypeptide(L)' 'MDSLFPSRFAAKEAVIKAHPQGNLTWQDITISQQASTHADRKGAPAAIIRGPNEDYEALISISHDGEYATAALANI' A
#
# COMPACT_ATOMS: atom_id res chain seq x y z
N MET A 1 -16.58 14.91 -3.76
CA MET A 1 -16.42 13.48 -3.51
C MET A 1 -14.95 13.18 -3.69
N ASP A 2 -14.23 12.92 -2.61
CA ASP A 2 -12.81 12.60 -2.67
C ASP A 2 -12.66 11.30 -3.46
N SER A 3 -12.12 11.37 -4.68
CA SER A 3 -11.94 10.15 -5.47
C SER A 3 -10.81 9.36 -4.84
N LEU A 4 -11.13 8.24 -4.18
CA LEU A 4 -10.13 7.35 -3.59
C LEU A 4 -9.39 6.52 -4.64
N PHE A 5 -9.83 6.56 -5.91
CA PHE A 5 -9.29 5.75 -6.99
C PHE A 5 -7.83 6.11 -7.35
N PRO A 6 -7.45 7.38 -7.56
CA PRO A 6 -6.06 7.76 -7.84
C PRO A 6 -5.12 7.41 -6.69
N SER A 7 -5.57 7.61 -5.45
CA SER A 7 -4.79 7.30 -4.25
C SER A 7 -4.53 5.80 -4.08
N ARG A 8 -5.55 4.96 -4.31
CA ARG A 8 -5.39 3.49 -4.27
C ARG A 8 -4.54 2.98 -5.43
N PHE A 9 -4.65 3.59 -6.60
CA PHE A 9 -3.78 3.29 -7.74
C PHE A 9 -2.33 3.63 -7.43
N ALA A 10 -2.02 4.85 -7.00
CA ALA A 10 -0.68 5.28 -6.62
C ALA A 10 -0.08 4.37 -5.55
N ALA A 11 -0.88 3.98 -4.57
CA ALA A 11 -0.48 3.05 -3.51
C ALA A 11 -0.08 1.67 -4.04
N LYS A 12 -0.90 1.06 -4.90
CA LYS A 12 -0.58 -0.25 -5.49
C LYS A 12 0.63 -0.19 -6.41
N GLU A 13 0.80 0.91 -7.15
CA GLU A 13 1.99 1.14 -7.98
C GLU A 13 3.26 1.28 -7.14
N ALA A 14 3.21 1.98 -6.02
CA ALA A 14 4.35 2.10 -5.11
C ALA A 14 4.77 0.72 -4.55
N VAL A 15 3.81 -0.13 -4.23
CA VAL A 15 4.05 -1.52 -3.79
C VAL A 15 4.74 -2.33 -4.89
N ILE A 16 4.20 -2.34 -6.11
CA ILE A 16 4.80 -3.10 -7.23
C ILE A 16 6.22 -2.61 -7.53
N LYS A 17 6.45 -1.29 -7.51
CA LYS A 17 7.78 -0.71 -7.77
C LYS A 17 8.81 -1.07 -6.70
N ALA A 18 8.38 -1.18 -5.45
CA ALA A 18 9.26 -1.56 -4.35
C ALA A 18 9.51 -3.08 -4.32
N HIS A 19 8.55 -3.90 -4.74
CA HIS A 19 8.62 -5.34 -4.59
C HIS A 19 9.78 -5.96 -5.41
N PRO A 20 10.71 -6.72 -4.77
CA PRO A 20 11.93 -7.20 -5.40
C PRO A 20 11.73 -8.30 -6.46
N GLN A 21 10.52 -8.86 -6.59
CA GLN A 21 10.19 -9.91 -7.57
C GLN A 21 9.04 -9.50 -8.51
N GLY A 22 9.18 -9.81 -9.81
CA GLY A 22 8.38 -9.25 -10.89
C GLY A 22 7.11 -9.99 -11.29
N ASN A 23 6.36 -10.57 -10.35
CA ASN A 23 5.08 -11.23 -10.69
C ASN A 23 3.91 -10.86 -9.75
N LEU A 24 4.05 -9.73 -9.05
CA LEU A 24 3.00 -9.22 -8.16
C LEU A 24 1.94 -8.47 -8.98
N THR A 25 0.67 -8.88 -8.87
CA THR A 25 -0.44 -8.21 -9.54
C THR A 25 -1.18 -7.28 -8.58
N TRP A 26 -1.98 -6.35 -9.11
CA TRP A 26 -2.80 -5.48 -8.25
C TRP A 26 -3.84 -6.26 -7.43
N GLN A 27 -4.25 -7.45 -7.86
CA GLN A 27 -5.19 -8.30 -7.14
C GLN A 27 -4.55 -8.92 -5.89
N ASP A 28 -3.23 -9.00 -5.85
CA ASP A 28 -2.46 -9.52 -4.72
C ASP A 28 -2.18 -8.44 -3.65
N ILE A 29 -2.57 -7.19 -3.91
CA ILE A 29 -2.27 -6.04 -3.05
C ILE A 29 -3.57 -5.45 -2.49
N THR A 30 -3.69 -5.43 -1.17
CA THR A 30 -4.80 -4.80 -0.45
C THR A 30 -4.30 -3.62 0.38
N ILE A 31 -4.85 -2.42 0.15
CA ILE A 31 -4.56 -1.25 0.97
C ILE A 31 -5.56 -1.21 2.14
N SER A 32 -5.04 -1.47 3.34
CA SER A 32 -5.78 -1.38 4.60
C SER A 32 -5.62 0.01 5.21
N GLN A 33 -6.76 0.66 5.50
CA GLN A 33 -6.83 1.86 6.34
C GLN A 33 -6.77 1.53 7.83
N GLN A 34 -6.96 0.25 8.17
CA GLN A 34 -6.98 -0.22 9.54
C GLN A 34 -5.54 -0.58 9.92
N ALA A 35 -4.96 0.32 10.71
CA ALA A 35 -3.83 0.18 11.61
C ALA A 35 -2.98 -1.08 11.41
N SER A 36 -1.73 -0.88 11.01
CA SER A 36 -0.73 -1.94 11.02
C SER A 36 -0.81 -2.80 12.29
N THR A 37 -0.63 -4.11 12.15
CA THR A 37 -0.68 -5.04 13.31
C THR A 37 0.44 -4.79 14.34
N HIS A 38 1.46 -4.03 13.94
CA HIS A 38 2.53 -3.56 14.82
C HIS A 38 2.06 -2.53 15.86
N ALA A 39 2.32 -2.83 17.14
CA ALA A 39 1.94 -2.02 18.29
C ALA A 39 2.40 -0.55 18.21
N ASP A 40 3.58 -0.30 17.62
CA ASP A 40 4.18 1.04 17.51
C ASP A 40 3.57 1.91 16.39
N ARG A 41 2.73 1.35 15.53
CA ARG A 41 2.23 2.02 14.31
C ARG A 41 0.71 1.93 14.14
N LYS A 42 0.02 1.71 15.26
CA LYS A 42 -1.43 1.62 15.35
C LYS A 42 -2.12 2.85 14.72
N GLY A 43 -2.76 2.63 13.58
CA GLY A 43 -3.55 3.62 12.84
C GLY A 43 -2.94 4.04 11.50
N ALA A 44 -1.68 3.70 11.23
CA ALA A 44 -1.06 3.97 9.93
C ALA A 44 -1.63 3.01 8.86
N PRO A 45 -1.85 3.50 7.62
CA PRO A 45 -2.26 2.65 6.52
C PRO A 45 -1.14 1.66 6.17
N ALA A 46 -1.57 0.47 5.75
CA ALA A 46 -0.67 -0.62 5.40
C ALA A 46 -1.09 -1.27 4.08
N ALA A 47 -0.10 -1.72 3.32
CA ALA A 47 -0.28 -2.59 2.17
C ALA A 47 -0.10 -4.05 2.63
N ILE A 48 -1.15 -4.85 2.46
CA ILE A 48 -1.11 -6.30 2.64
C ILE A 48 -0.85 -6.92 1.28
N ILE A 49 0.27 -7.62 1.15
CA ILE A 49 0.78 -8.21 -0.09
C ILE A 49 0.69 -9.72 0.07
N ARG A 50 -0.07 -10.38 -0.80
CA ARG A 50 -0.20 -11.83 -0.76
C ARG A 50 1.13 -12.51 -1.12
N GLY A 51 1.67 -13.28 -0.19
CA GLY A 51 2.86 -14.10 -0.40
C GLY A 51 2.54 -15.59 -0.60
N PRO A 52 3.54 -16.40 -0.97
CA PRO A 52 3.36 -17.83 -1.17
C PRO A 52 3.17 -18.62 0.12
N ASN A 53 3.74 -18.15 1.24
CA ASN A 53 3.68 -18.82 2.55
C ASN A 53 2.92 -17.98 3.58
N GLU A 54 3.09 -16.67 3.54
CA GLU A 54 2.46 -15.71 4.44
C GLU A 54 2.22 -14.39 3.71
N ASP A 55 1.23 -13.63 4.18
CA ASP A 55 0.99 -12.28 3.68
C ASP A 55 2.01 -11.31 4.30
N TYR A 56 2.58 -10.43 3.48
CA TYR A 56 3.52 -9.41 3.93
C TYR A 56 2.76 -8.12 4.22
N GLU A 57 3.09 -7.50 5.35
CA GLU A 57 2.59 -6.17 5.71
C GLU A 57 3.70 -5.14 5.48
N ALA A 58 3.44 -4.18 4.58
CA ALA A 58 4.34 -3.06 4.31
C ALA A 58 3.65 -1.74 4.67
N LEU A 59 4.41 -0.80 5.25
CA LEU A 59 3.85 0.51 5.58
C LEU A 59 3.72 1.34 4.32
N ILE A 60 2.64 2.10 4.25
CA ILE A 60 2.40 2.97 3.13
C ILE A 60 1.92 4.33 3.61
N SER A 61 2.43 5.39 3.00
CA SER A 61 1.90 6.74 3.15
C SER A 61 1.24 7.15 1.85
N ILE A 62 0.06 7.77 1.94
CA ILE A 62 -0.76 8.16 0.79
C ILE A 62 -1.20 9.60 1.01
N SER A 63 -1.03 10.44 -0.02
CA SER A 63 -1.47 11.84 -0.02
C SER A 63 -2.11 12.16 -1.36
N HIS A 64 -3.06 13.08 -1.37
CA HIS A 64 -3.65 13.62 -2.58
C HIS A 64 -3.86 15.13 -2.41
N ASP A 65 -3.63 15.88 -3.48
CA ASP A 65 -3.90 17.31 -3.56
C ASP A 65 -4.37 17.66 -4.97
N GLY A 66 -5.51 18.35 -5.08
CA GLY A 66 -6.18 18.63 -6.35
C GLY A 66 -6.32 17.38 -7.23
N GLU A 67 -5.72 17.44 -8.43
CA GLU A 67 -5.74 16.38 -9.45
C GLU A 67 -4.63 15.32 -9.29
N TYR A 68 -3.80 15.42 -8.25
CA TYR A 68 -2.65 14.53 -8.05
C TYR A 68 -2.81 13.65 -6.81
N ALA A 69 -2.32 12.41 -6.91
CA ALA A 69 -2.18 11.50 -5.78
C ALA A 69 -0.77 10.90 -5.78
N THR A 70 -0.20 10.75 -4.59
CA THR A 70 1.13 10.18 -4.37
C THR A 70 1.08 9.13 -3.28
N ALA A 71 1.93 8.12 -3.40
CA ALA A 71 2.13 7.13 -2.37
C ALA A 71 3.60 6.71 -2.29
N ALA A 72 4.04 6.43 -1.07
CA ALA A 72 5.39 5.94 -0.79
C ALA A 72 5.30 4.71 0.11
N LEU A 73 6.01 3.66 -0.26
CA LEU A 73 6.16 2.46 0.54
C LEU A 73 7.41 2.58 1.42
N ALA A 74 7.30 2.14 2.68
CA ALA A 74 8.43 2.03 3.59
C ALA A 74 8.64 0.57 3.99
N ASN A 75 9.88 0.09 3.77
CA ASN A 75 10.36 -1.26 4.01
C ASN A 75 9.68 -2.37 3.19
N ILE A 76 10.47 -3.08 2.38
CA ILE A 76 10.14 -4.38 1.80
C ILE A 76 11.37 -5.29 1.95
#